data_AF-A0AA35RMT7-F1
#
_entry.id   AF-A0AA35RMT7-F1
#
_cell.length_a   1.000
_cell.length_b   1.000
_cell.length_c   1.000
_cell.angle_alpha   90.00
_cell.angle_beta   90.00
_cell.angle_gamma   90.00
#
_symmetry.space_group_name_H-M   'P 1'
#
loop_
_entity.id
_entity.type
_entity.pdbx_description
1 polymer ?
#
loop_
_entity_poly.entity_id
_entity_poly.type
_entity_poly.pdbx_seq_one_letter_code
_entity_poly.pdbx_strand_id
1 'polypeptide(L)'
;MSIPFMPRVCTSIICFHLNFLRYRIKNDTKLFYFRLLSPNISRGATDYYVMMLFFDVLCMITIVFGVSSFGVGIAGEGVGQAATFIQNNYIPLPFVLMLLLHFVSMLVDRAIYLRRALKLKFAFQIFLLIVWHLWLLFILPSESVTRIPFTMNTAAQCLYFFKCLYFIVSALQIVSGYPMKILGYFFGRHYTTVSGILFSVYRVIPLLPELREVMDWVFTDTALSLFNWLRVQEIYAKLYLVKVRREREKDSPRELGDQQSLLIKALLGGVLLVVLVMLIWGPLLVISLINSTSVPNLPVATSISLSLEGYEPLVQITVQEESIEPLTSSEYQQLKNSFQLQVQPQLESQLSQRDFRKAIFPNESTSLWTISPPAKLLLLDSLKSVREKNTSITMQFSWNIRREPVLTTAAEEVSGSTSRVLDYQKYPSTVDNLISTLSGNKTEVSLLSLYPRLILAPATGGAENYTDLSRFFKTQVNIVCNTSLSNISSQEWWTLEMCTNPIYTGKLGPPILLIYSERIASQVFSIIAGFGIIGLYASVVLVIGRLIRNYVSSLPTELLLDEVVNPDSLLKLCSDIFVVRQSRDFQLEEILVGKLFAIFRSPEKLISITESRKSKQD
;
A
#
# COMPACT_ATOMS: atom_id res chain seq x y z
N MET A 1 14.44 74.19 38.91
CA MET A 1 13.23 73.79 39.66
C MET A 1 12.12 73.61 38.66
N SER A 2 11.68 72.38 38.52
CA SER A 2 10.84 71.82 37.47
C SER A 2 9.36 72.14 37.66
N ILE A 3 8.70 72.55 36.57
CA ILE A 3 7.24 72.66 36.42
C ILE A 3 6.66 71.25 36.30
N PRO A 4 5.59 70.88 37.05
CA PRO A 4 4.90 69.63 36.77
C PRO A 4 3.41 69.83 36.43
N PHE A 5 2.86 68.82 35.74
CA PHE A 5 1.45 68.48 35.54
C PHE A 5 0.63 69.13 34.42
N MET A 6 0.83 68.61 33.20
CA MET A 6 -0.28 68.35 32.24
C MET A 6 -0.31 66.85 31.85
N PRO A 7 -1.09 65.98 32.54
CA PRO A 7 -1.37 64.62 32.04
C PRO A 7 -2.85 64.25 31.92
N ARG A 8 -3.78 64.99 32.55
CA ARG A 8 -5.22 64.61 32.59
C ARG A 8 -6.04 65.06 31.36
N VAL A 9 -5.67 66.16 30.72
CA VAL A 9 -6.40 66.66 29.54
C VAL A 9 -6.01 65.88 28.27
N CYS A 10 -4.72 65.56 28.11
CA CYS A 10 -4.25 64.75 26.98
C CYS A 10 -4.82 63.32 27.00
N THR A 11 -4.93 62.67 28.16
CA THR A 11 -5.50 61.31 28.25
C THR A 11 -6.99 61.25 27.91
N SER A 12 -7.76 62.28 28.30
CA SER A 12 -9.20 62.38 27.95
C SER A 12 -9.41 62.64 26.45
N ILE A 13 -8.61 63.53 25.85
CA ILE A 13 -8.67 63.82 24.41
C ILE A 13 -8.25 62.61 23.59
N ILE A 14 -7.19 61.89 23.98
CA ILE A 14 -6.76 60.65 23.33
C ILE A 14 -7.84 59.57 23.45
N CYS A 15 -8.49 59.44 24.61
CA CYS A 15 -9.57 58.46 24.81
C CYS A 15 -10.84 58.80 24.00
N PHE A 16 -11.19 60.08 23.89
CA PHE A 16 -12.26 60.55 23.00
C PHE A 16 -11.91 60.33 21.53
N HIS A 17 -10.66 60.58 21.12
CA HIS A 17 -10.21 60.36 19.76
C HIS A 17 -10.17 58.87 19.41
N LEU A 18 -9.73 58.00 20.33
CA LEU A 18 -9.78 56.55 20.18
C LEU A 18 -11.21 56.03 20.10
N ASN A 19 -12.13 56.53 20.92
CA ASN A 19 -13.54 56.15 20.86
C ASN A 19 -14.24 56.67 19.59
N PHE A 20 -13.89 57.88 19.12
CA PHE A 20 -14.37 58.43 17.86
C PHE A 20 -13.80 57.67 16.64
N LEU A 21 -12.51 57.32 16.66
CA LEU A 21 -11.88 56.43 15.67
C LEU A 21 -12.55 55.05 15.71
N ARG A 22 -12.80 54.47 16.88
CA ARG A 22 -13.48 53.18 17.03
C ARG A 22 -14.92 53.24 16.54
N TYR A 23 -15.63 54.34 16.76
CA TYR A 23 -16.98 54.58 16.24
C TYR A 23 -16.99 54.76 14.72
N ARG A 24 -16.07 55.56 14.17
CA ARG A 24 -15.92 55.80 12.73
C ARG A 24 -15.50 54.53 11.99
N ILE A 25 -14.51 53.80 12.48
CA ILE A 25 -14.10 52.49 11.96
C ILE A 25 -15.28 51.51 12.03
N LYS A 26 -16.05 51.49 13.12
CA LYS A 26 -17.24 50.62 13.24
C LYS A 26 -18.33 51.00 12.24
N ASN A 27 -18.52 52.29 11.95
CA ASN A 27 -19.54 52.74 11.01
C ASN A 27 -19.09 52.53 9.55
N ASP A 28 -17.82 52.79 9.24
CA ASP A 28 -17.24 52.57 7.92
C ASP A 28 -17.13 51.07 7.59
N THR A 29 -16.78 50.23 8.57
CA THR A 29 -16.83 48.77 8.40
C THR A 29 -18.25 48.26 8.24
N LYS A 30 -19.22 48.75 9.03
CA LYS A 30 -20.65 48.41 8.83
C LYS A 30 -21.13 48.81 7.43
N LEU A 31 -20.73 50.00 6.95
CA LEU A 31 -21.09 50.49 5.62
C LEU A 31 -20.42 49.66 4.52
N PHE A 32 -19.17 49.24 4.71
CA PHE A 32 -18.47 48.31 3.82
C PHE A 32 -19.16 46.94 3.75
N TYR A 33 -19.46 46.33 4.90
CA TYR A 33 -20.20 45.06 4.96
C TYR A 33 -21.59 45.20 4.35
N PHE A 34 -22.29 46.29 4.60
CA PHE A 34 -23.60 46.56 4.02
C PHE A 34 -23.55 46.70 2.50
N ARG A 35 -22.55 47.40 1.95
CA ARG A 35 -22.35 47.50 0.49
C ARG A 35 -21.92 46.18 -0.16
N LEU A 36 -21.09 45.38 0.52
CA LEU A 36 -20.64 44.08 0.00
C LEU A 36 -21.73 43.01 0.05
N LEU A 37 -22.57 43.03 1.08
CA LEU A 37 -23.61 42.01 1.33
C LEU A 37 -24.98 42.38 0.76
N SER A 38 -25.15 43.58 0.20
CA SER A 38 -26.44 44.00 -0.37
C SER A 38 -26.59 43.45 -1.81
N PRO A 39 -27.63 42.63 -2.08
CA PRO A 39 -27.79 41.93 -3.36
C PRO A 39 -28.04 42.88 -4.53
N ASN A 40 -28.59 44.08 -4.28
CA ASN A 40 -29.02 45.04 -5.30
C ASN A 40 -27.85 45.80 -5.98
N ILE A 41 -26.62 45.66 -5.50
CA ILE A 41 -25.42 46.36 -6.02
C ILE A 41 -24.43 45.36 -6.66
N SER A 42 -24.79 44.08 -6.76
CA SER A 42 -23.92 43.05 -7.34
C SER A 42 -23.56 43.39 -8.80
N ARG A 43 -22.27 43.65 -9.03
CA ARG A 43 -21.71 44.05 -10.33
C ARG A 43 -21.59 42.81 -11.22
N GLY A 44 -22.64 42.51 -11.98
CA GLY A 44 -22.61 41.49 -13.03
C GLY A 44 -22.33 40.08 -12.48
N ALA A 45 -23.39 39.32 -12.23
CA ALA A 45 -23.28 37.98 -11.65
C ALA A 45 -22.54 37.02 -12.60
N THR A 46 -21.26 36.80 -12.31
CA THR A 46 -20.37 35.87 -12.99
C THR A 46 -20.13 34.65 -12.10
N ASP A 47 -19.98 33.48 -12.71
CA ASP A 47 -19.85 32.20 -12.02
C ASP A 47 -18.39 31.75 -12.04
N TYR A 48 -17.70 31.94 -10.92
CA TYR A 48 -16.31 31.52 -10.71
C TYR A 48 -16.17 30.21 -9.95
N TYR A 49 -17.28 29.55 -9.59
CA TYR A 49 -17.25 28.35 -8.74
C TYR A 49 -16.40 27.22 -9.33
N VAL A 50 -16.46 27.04 -10.66
CA VAL A 50 -15.69 25.99 -11.34
C VAL A 50 -14.19 26.22 -11.26
N MET A 51 -13.76 27.49 -11.35
CA MET A 51 -12.35 27.84 -11.17
C MET A 51 -11.91 27.61 -9.72
N MET A 52 -12.78 27.87 -8.75
CA MET A 52 -12.50 27.56 -7.34
C MET A 52 -12.33 26.05 -7.11
N LEU A 53 -13.26 25.24 -7.63
CA LEU A 53 -13.19 23.78 -7.55
C LEU A 53 -11.91 23.25 -8.22
N PHE A 54 -11.52 23.80 -9.36
CA PHE A 54 -10.29 23.43 -10.04
C PHE A 54 -9.05 23.64 -9.15
N PHE A 55 -8.93 24.79 -8.49
CA PHE A 55 -7.82 25.03 -7.56
C PHE A 55 -7.87 24.13 -6.32
N ASP A 56 -9.05 23.81 -5.79
CA ASP A 56 -9.18 22.86 -4.68
C ASP A 56 -8.80 21.43 -5.09
N VAL A 57 -9.11 21.00 -6.33
CA VAL A 57 -8.65 19.72 -6.89
C VAL A 57 -7.13 19.71 -7.05
N LEU A 58 -6.53 20.80 -7.55
CA LEU A 58 -5.06 20.92 -7.60
C LEU A 58 -4.42 20.85 -6.21
N CYS A 59 -5.05 21.46 -5.20
CA CYS A 59 -4.61 21.33 -3.81
C CYS A 59 -4.69 19.87 -3.33
N MET A 60 -5.79 19.17 -3.62
CA MET A 60 -5.96 17.76 -3.25
C MET A 60 -4.92 16.85 -3.94
N ILE A 61 -4.65 17.08 -5.23
CA ILE A 61 -3.60 16.38 -5.98
C ILE A 61 -2.23 16.63 -5.32
N THR A 62 -1.92 17.88 -4.99
CA THR A 62 -0.64 18.25 -4.34
C THR A 62 -0.49 17.58 -2.97
N ILE A 63 -1.58 17.48 -2.20
CA ILE A 63 -1.60 16.72 -0.94
C ILE A 63 -1.30 15.25 -1.22
N VAL A 64 -2.07 14.59 -2.08
CA VAL A 64 -1.96 13.14 -2.35
C VAL A 64 -0.58 12.74 -2.88
N PHE A 65 0.02 13.53 -3.77
CA PHE A 65 1.37 13.24 -4.27
C PHE A 65 2.48 13.72 -3.32
N GLY A 66 2.16 14.63 -2.40
CA GLY A 66 3.09 15.19 -1.41
C GLY A 66 3.23 14.38 -0.12
N VAL A 67 2.86 13.10 -0.08
CA VAL A 67 2.90 12.25 1.14
C VAL A 67 4.26 12.31 1.84
N SER A 68 5.35 12.27 1.08
CA SER A 68 6.72 12.38 1.63
C SER A 68 7.00 13.73 2.30
N SER A 69 6.32 14.78 1.84
CA SER A 69 6.54 16.16 2.28
C SER A 69 5.64 16.58 3.44
N PHE A 70 4.57 15.82 3.72
CA PHE A 70 3.59 16.10 4.77
C PHE A 70 3.61 15.06 5.91
N GLY A 71 4.43 14.01 5.77
CA GLY A 71 4.60 12.94 6.75
C GLY A 71 5.68 13.20 7.80
N VAL A 72 5.69 12.38 8.86
CA VAL A 72 6.63 12.50 9.97
C VAL A 72 8.03 12.02 9.57
N GLY A 73 8.94 12.99 9.47
CA GLY A 73 10.39 12.89 9.65
C GLY A 73 11.09 11.59 9.25
N ILE A 74 11.44 11.46 7.96
CA ILE A 74 12.73 10.88 7.56
C ILE A 74 13.34 11.85 6.54
N ALA A 75 14.13 12.79 7.05
CA ALA A 75 14.89 13.71 6.23
C ALA A 75 16.00 12.93 5.50
N GLY A 76 15.87 12.76 4.19
CA GLY A 76 16.86 12.08 3.36
C GLY A 76 16.32 11.76 1.97
N GLU A 77 16.73 12.58 1.00
CA GLU A 77 16.61 12.49 -0.47
C GLU A 77 15.92 11.26 -1.10
N GLY A 78 14.95 11.55 -1.99
CA GLY A 78 14.63 10.67 -3.12
C GLY A 78 13.16 10.32 -3.30
N VAL A 79 12.74 10.26 -4.58
CA VAL A 79 11.40 9.92 -5.09
C VAL A 79 10.92 8.48 -4.73
N GLY A 80 11.70 7.73 -3.93
CA GLY A 80 11.41 6.35 -3.53
C GLY A 80 10.65 6.16 -2.21
N GLN A 81 10.37 7.22 -1.44
CA GLN A 81 9.80 7.08 -0.08
C GLN A 81 8.31 6.67 -0.03
N ALA A 82 7.53 6.89 -1.10
CA ALA A 82 6.18 6.34 -1.17
C ALA A 82 6.19 4.80 -1.06
N ALA A 83 7.24 4.17 -1.60
CA ALA A 83 7.45 2.73 -1.48
C ALA A 83 7.81 2.31 -0.04
N THR A 84 8.54 3.14 0.72
CA THR A 84 8.86 2.83 2.13
C THR A 84 7.65 2.96 3.06
N PHE A 85 6.71 3.88 2.77
CA PHE A 85 5.43 3.93 3.50
C PHE A 85 4.54 2.72 3.20
N ILE A 86 4.52 2.26 1.95
CA ILE A 86 3.84 1.02 1.55
C ILE A 86 4.52 -0.20 2.21
N GLN A 87 5.85 -0.21 2.28
CA GLN A 87 6.62 -1.28 2.91
C GLN A 87 6.38 -1.35 4.44
N ASN A 88 6.30 -0.19 5.10
CA ASN A 88 6.11 -0.11 6.55
C ASN A 88 4.62 -0.03 6.97
N ASN A 89 3.68 -0.10 6.01
CA ASN A 89 2.23 -0.07 6.25
C ASN A 89 1.74 1.03 7.21
N TYR A 90 2.41 2.18 7.23
CA TYR A 90 2.08 3.28 8.13
C TYR A 90 1.77 4.55 7.34
N ILE A 91 0.53 5.03 7.46
CA ILE A 91 0.11 6.33 6.90
C ILE A 91 0.04 7.33 8.07
N PRO A 92 0.80 8.44 8.02
CA PRO A 92 0.79 9.45 9.08
C PRO A 92 -0.61 10.04 9.31
N LEU A 93 -1.07 10.08 10.56
CA LEU A 93 -2.37 10.63 10.93
C LEU A 93 -2.56 12.11 10.51
N PRO A 94 -1.57 13.03 10.68
CA PRO A 94 -1.73 14.44 10.28
C PRO A 94 -2.01 14.60 8.78
N PHE A 95 -1.42 13.74 7.95
CA PHE A 95 -1.66 13.72 6.51
C PHE A 95 -3.12 13.36 6.18
N VAL A 96 -3.63 12.28 6.80
CA VAL A 96 -5.02 11.85 6.60
C VAL A 96 -6.01 12.91 7.08
N LEU A 97 -5.76 13.51 8.25
CA LEU A 97 -6.59 14.60 8.76
C LEU A 97 -6.60 15.81 7.83
N MET A 98 -5.46 16.18 7.26
CA MET A 98 -5.37 17.29 6.30
C MET A 98 -6.19 17.00 5.03
N LEU A 99 -6.11 15.79 4.48
CA LEU A 99 -6.89 15.38 3.30
C LEU A 99 -8.39 15.40 3.62
N LEU A 100 -8.80 14.83 4.76
CA LEU A 100 -10.19 14.79 5.20
C LEU A 100 -10.76 16.21 5.40
N LEU A 101 -10.04 17.08 6.10
CA LEU A 101 -10.47 18.46 6.35
C LEU A 101 -10.56 19.28 5.06
N HIS A 102 -9.63 19.09 4.12
CA HIS A 102 -9.70 19.73 2.80
C HIS A 102 -10.91 19.25 1.99
N PHE A 103 -11.18 17.95 1.97
CA PHE A 103 -12.36 17.38 1.32
C PHE A 103 -13.67 17.89 1.94
N VAL A 104 -13.78 17.92 3.28
CA VAL A 104 -14.95 18.49 3.97
C VAL A 104 -15.09 19.99 3.66
N SER A 105 -13.99 20.73 3.61
CA SER A 105 -14.02 22.14 3.20
C SER A 105 -14.58 22.33 1.79
N MET A 106 -14.24 21.46 0.83
CA MET A 106 -14.81 21.51 -0.53
C MET A 106 -16.33 21.25 -0.52
N LEU A 107 -16.79 20.28 0.27
CA LEU A 107 -18.22 19.97 0.40
C LEU A 107 -19.01 21.12 1.01
N VAL A 108 -18.48 21.72 2.08
CA VAL A 108 -19.10 22.88 2.73
C VAL A 108 -19.15 24.06 1.75
N ASP A 109 -18.08 24.30 0.98
CA ASP A 109 -18.10 25.39 0.02
C ASP A 109 -19.16 25.20 -1.07
N ARG A 110 -19.29 23.98 -1.58
CA ARG A 110 -20.33 23.63 -2.54
C ARG A 110 -21.74 23.78 -1.96
N ALA A 111 -21.95 23.41 -0.70
CA ALA A 111 -23.22 23.62 -0.02
C ALA A 111 -23.59 25.11 0.09
N ILE A 112 -22.60 25.96 0.40
CA ILE A 112 -22.77 27.42 0.47
C ILE A 112 -23.11 28.00 -0.92
N TYR A 113 -22.43 27.51 -1.96
CA TYR A 113 -22.68 27.88 -3.35
C TYR A 113 -24.13 27.56 -3.76
N LEU A 114 -24.62 26.34 -3.47
CA LEU A 114 -25.99 25.91 -3.80
C LEU A 114 -27.06 26.73 -3.10
N ARG A 115 -26.85 27.07 -1.82
CA ARG A 115 -27.78 27.93 -1.05
C ARG A 115 -27.68 29.42 -1.39
N ARG A 116 -26.73 29.83 -2.23
CA ARG A 116 -26.49 31.24 -2.62
C ARG A 116 -26.29 32.17 -1.42
N ALA A 117 -25.75 31.65 -0.32
CA ALA A 117 -25.65 32.36 0.95
C ALA A 117 -24.37 33.22 1.02
N LEU A 118 -24.40 34.44 0.49
CA LEU A 118 -23.24 35.36 0.46
C LEU A 118 -22.65 35.64 1.84
N LYS A 119 -23.49 35.87 2.86
CA LYS A 119 -23.05 36.11 4.24
C LYS A 119 -22.26 34.93 4.80
N LEU A 120 -22.74 33.71 4.54
CA LEU A 120 -22.10 32.48 5.00
C LEU A 120 -20.79 32.23 4.24
N LYS A 121 -20.76 32.50 2.93
CA LYS A 121 -19.53 32.41 2.11
C LYS A 121 -18.45 33.35 2.62
N PHE A 122 -18.82 34.58 2.95
CA PHE A 122 -17.88 35.57 3.49
C PHE A 122 -17.29 35.13 4.84
N ALA A 123 -18.13 34.66 5.78
CA ALA A 123 -17.67 34.14 7.06
C ALA A 123 -16.75 32.91 6.88
N PHE A 124 -17.13 32.00 5.97
CA PHE A 124 -16.36 30.80 5.66
C PHE A 124 -15.00 31.12 5.02
N GLN A 125 -14.93 32.13 4.14
CA GLN A 125 -13.67 32.61 3.56
C GLN A 125 -12.69 33.09 4.63
N ILE A 126 -13.15 33.90 5.60
CA ILE A 126 -12.31 34.39 6.70
C ILE A 126 -11.82 33.22 7.55
N PHE A 127 -12.73 32.31 7.92
CA PHE A 127 -12.40 31.13 8.72
C PHE A 127 -11.33 30.27 8.03
N LEU A 128 -11.52 29.93 6.75
CA LEU A 128 -10.55 29.14 5.99
C LEU A 128 -9.21 29.84 5.85
N LEU A 129 -9.20 31.15 5.63
CA LEU A 129 -7.96 31.91 5.50
C LEU A 129 -7.15 31.82 6.79
N ILE A 130 -7.78 32.00 7.96
CA ILE A 130 -7.11 31.87 9.25
C ILE A 130 -6.61 30.44 9.47
N VAL A 131 -7.46 29.43 9.27
CA VAL A 131 -7.10 28.02 9.49
C VAL A 131 -5.94 27.59 8.61
N TRP A 132 -5.96 27.89 7.30
CA TRP A 132 -4.89 27.46 6.40
C TRP A 132 -3.56 28.17 6.67
N HIS A 133 -3.56 29.46 7.03
CA HIS A 133 -2.33 30.16 7.40
C HIS A 133 -1.78 29.65 8.73
N LEU A 134 -2.63 29.44 9.74
CA LEU A 134 -2.21 28.86 11.02
C LEU A 134 -1.64 27.45 10.83
N TRP A 135 -2.31 26.63 10.02
CA TRP A 135 -1.89 25.27 9.75
C TRP A 135 -0.56 25.19 9.00
N LEU A 136 -0.44 25.88 7.86
CA LEU A 136 0.75 25.78 7.01
C LEU A 136 2.00 26.48 7.57
N LEU A 137 1.83 27.58 8.31
CA LEU A 137 2.97 28.36 8.80
C LEU A 137 3.39 27.98 10.22
N PHE A 138 2.47 27.52 11.07
CA PHE A 138 2.78 27.21 12.47
C PHE A 138 2.70 25.73 12.79
N ILE A 139 1.62 25.05 12.41
CA ILE A 139 1.42 23.63 12.79
C ILE A 139 2.33 22.72 11.96
N LEU A 140 2.38 22.91 10.65
CA LEU A 140 3.13 22.07 9.73
C LEU A 140 4.65 22.11 9.94
N PRO A 141 5.28 23.30 10.13
CA PRO A 141 6.71 23.40 10.41
C PRO A 141 7.06 23.14 11.89
N SER A 142 6.06 23.04 12.79
CA SER A 142 6.34 22.72 14.19
C SER A 142 6.98 21.33 14.32
N GLU A 143 7.79 21.18 15.36
CA GLU A 143 8.56 19.98 15.73
C GLU A 143 7.76 18.65 15.77
N SER A 144 6.44 18.72 15.73
CA SER A 144 5.54 17.57 15.82
C SER A 144 5.21 16.88 14.49
N VAL A 145 5.35 17.56 13.34
CA VAL A 145 4.83 17.02 12.05
C VAL A 145 5.89 16.73 11.00
N THR A 146 6.67 17.70 10.50
CA THR A 146 7.57 17.44 9.34
C THR A 146 9.05 17.68 9.61
N ARG A 147 9.42 18.42 10.67
CA ARG A 147 10.81 18.86 10.99
C ARG A 147 11.56 19.55 9.83
N ILE A 148 10.87 19.88 8.73
CA ILE A 148 11.42 20.54 7.54
C ILE A 148 10.88 21.97 7.52
N PRO A 149 11.72 23.00 7.38
CA PRO A 149 11.25 24.37 7.26
C PRO A 149 10.44 24.55 5.96
N PHE A 150 9.39 25.38 6.01
CA PHE A 150 8.50 25.66 4.88
C PHE A 150 9.25 26.09 3.60
N THR A 151 10.38 26.77 3.74
CA THR A 151 11.23 27.23 2.62
C THR A 151 11.88 26.10 1.81
N MET A 152 12.04 24.92 2.40
CA MET A 152 12.62 23.75 1.71
C MET A 152 11.54 22.78 1.20
N ASN A 153 10.31 22.92 1.67
CA ASN A 153 9.20 22.05 1.31
C ASN A 153 8.46 22.57 0.06
N THR A 154 8.89 22.11 -1.12
CA THR A 154 8.30 22.51 -2.41
C THR A 154 6.82 22.14 -2.52
N ALA A 155 6.41 20.97 -2.01
CA ALA A 155 5.01 20.55 -2.03
C ALA A 155 4.11 21.47 -1.19
N ALA A 156 4.58 21.88 0.00
CA ALA A 156 3.86 22.83 0.85
C ALA A 156 3.77 24.22 0.20
N GLN A 157 4.80 24.66 -0.53
CA GLN A 157 4.79 25.92 -1.28
C GLN A 157 3.80 25.90 -2.44
N CYS A 158 3.79 24.83 -3.24
CA CYS A 158 2.82 24.62 -4.32
C CYS A 158 1.38 24.60 -3.78
N LEU A 159 1.16 23.90 -2.66
CA LEU A 159 -0.14 23.85 -2.00
C LEU A 159 -0.58 25.23 -1.53
N TYR A 160 0.30 25.98 -0.88
CA TYR A 160 0.01 27.36 -0.45
C TYR A 160 -0.33 28.26 -1.65
N PHE A 161 0.45 28.17 -2.73
CA PHE A 161 0.22 28.93 -3.96
C PHE A 161 -1.17 28.66 -4.56
N PHE A 162 -1.54 27.39 -4.76
CA PHE A 162 -2.86 27.05 -5.27
C PHE A 162 -3.98 27.47 -4.33
N LYS A 163 -3.77 27.40 -3.00
CA LYS A 163 -4.75 27.86 -2.03
C LYS A 163 -4.92 29.39 -2.03
N CYS A 164 -3.84 30.15 -2.25
CA CYS A 164 -3.92 31.59 -2.46
C CYS A 164 -4.73 31.94 -3.72
N LEU A 165 -4.52 31.23 -4.84
CA LEU A 165 -5.33 31.40 -6.04
C LEU A 165 -6.81 31.09 -5.78
N TYR A 166 -7.11 30.00 -5.06
CA TYR A 166 -8.47 29.71 -4.59
C TYR A 166 -9.06 30.88 -3.78
N PHE A 167 -8.30 31.46 -2.83
CA PHE A 167 -8.79 32.58 -2.03
C PHE A 167 -9.07 33.83 -2.86
N ILE A 168 -8.24 34.13 -3.87
CA ILE A 168 -8.45 35.24 -4.80
C ILE A 168 -9.75 35.03 -5.60
N VAL A 169 -9.93 33.86 -6.20
CA VAL A 169 -11.13 33.56 -6.98
C VAL A 169 -12.39 33.53 -6.10
N SER A 170 -12.29 33.00 -4.89
CA SER A 170 -13.38 33.01 -3.91
C SER A 170 -13.76 34.44 -3.49
N ALA A 171 -12.78 35.34 -3.34
CA ALA A 171 -13.06 36.76 -3.11
C ALA A 171 -13.73 37.44 -4.32
N LEU A 172 -13.30 37.11 -5.54
CA LEU A 172 -13.96 37.58 -6.77
C LEU A 172 -15.42 37.12 -6.86
N GLN A 173 -15.71 35.88 -6.45
CA GLN A 173 -17.09 35.36 -6.38
C GLN A 173 -17.94 36.14 -5.37
N ILE A 174 -17.39 36.48 -4.20
CA ILE A 174 -18.11 37.28 -3.19
C ILE A 174 -18.42 38.69 -3.72
N VAL A 175 -17.47 39.31 -4.43
CA VAL A 175 -17.65 40.65 -5.01
C VAL A 175 -18.67 40.66 -6.16
N SER A 176 -18.63 39.62 -7.01
CA SER A 176 -19.50 39.53 -8.19
C SER A 176 -20.92 39.06 -7.86
N GLY A 177 -21.10 38.38 -6.72
CA GLY A 177 -22.37 37.79 -6.32
C GLY A 177 -22.68 36.47 -7.04
N TYR A 178 -23.80 35.84 -6.68
CA TYR A 178 -24.24 34.58 -7.31
C TYR A 178 -25.23 34.82 -8.45
N PRO A 179 -25.09 34.15 -9.60
CA PRO A 179 -26.05 34.28 -10.69
C PRO A 179 -27.39 33.63 -10.35
N MET A 180 -28.45 34.06 -11.06
CA MET A 180 -29.78 33.48 -10.88
C MET A 180 -29.88 32.03 -11.37
N LYS A 181 -29.07 31.64 -12.37
CA LYS A 181 -29.02 30.29 -12.95
C LYS A 181 -27.77 29.53 -12.54
N ILE A 182 -27.83 28.76 -11.45
CA ILE A 182 -26.72 27.94 -10.92
C ILE A 182 -26.86 26.44 -11.19
N LEU A 183 -28.09 25.94 -11.40
CA LEU A 183 -28.33 24.51 -11.65
C LEU A 183 -28.02 24.17 -13.11
N GLY A 184 -27.27 23.08 -13.28
CA GLY A 184 -26.82 22.52 -14.55
C GLY A 184 -25.39 22.01 -14.46
N TYR A 185 -24.99 21.23 -15.46
CA TYR A 185 -23.59 20.81 -15.61
C TYR A 185 -22.80 21.95 -16.27
N PHE A 186 -21.65 22.32 -15.69
CA PHE A 186 -20.77 23.33 -16.31
C PHE A 186 -20.35 22.91 -17.72
N PHE A 187 -19.92 21.66 -17.85
CA PHE A 187 -19.56 21.06 -19.13
C PHE A 187 -20.74 20.99 -20.11
N GLY A 188 -21.98 21.03 -19.61
CA GLY A 188 -23.21 20.96 -20.39
C GLY A 188 -23.63 22.25 -21.09
N ARG A 189 -22.84 23.34 -21.00
CA ARG A 189 -23.18 24.64 -21.61
C ARG A 189 -22.97 24.68 -23.13
N HIS A 190 -22.00 23.91 -23.64
CA HIS A 190 -21.64 23.88 -25.06
C HIS A 190 -21.70 22.46 -25.60
N TYR A 191 -22.19 22.28 -26.82
CA TYR A 191 -22.30 20.97 -27.46
C TYR A 191 -21.11 20.68 -28.39
N THR A 192 -19.89 20.79 -27.85
CA THR A 192 -18.65 20.54 -28.61
C THR A 192 -18.14 19.13 -28.34
N THR A 193 -17.34 18.58 -29.26
CA THR A 193 -16.67 17.28 -29.04
C THR A 193 -15.78 17.31 -27.79
N VAL A 194 -15.08 18.43 -27.53
CA VAL A 194 -14.21 18.60 -26.35
C VAL A 194 -15.03 18.58 -25.06
N SER A 195 -16.15 19.31 -25.00
CA SER A 195 -17.02 19.30 -23.82
C SER A 195 -17.69 17.94 -23.61
N GLY A 196 -17.98 17.19 -24.68
CA GLY A 196 -18.42 15.79 -24.59
C GLY A 196 -17.38 14.88 -23.95
N ILE A 197 -16.13 14.92 -24.42
CA ILE A 197 -15.02 14.13 -23.85
C ILE A 197 -14.80 14.49 -22.39
N LEU A 198 -14.77 15.78 -22.05
CA LEU A 198 -14.55 16.24 -20.67
C LEU A 198 -15.70 15.81 -19.75
N PHE A 199 -16.93 15.82 -20.24
CA PHE A 199 -18.09 15.29 -19.52
C PHE A 199 -18.02 13.77 -19.34
N SER A 200 -17.57 13.02 -20.35
CA SER A 200 -17.33 11.58 -20.22
C SER A 200 -16.25 11.27 -19.19
N VAL A 201 -15.13 11.99 -19.21
CA VAL A 201 -14.06 11.84 -18.21
C VAL A 201 -14.59 12.13 -16.80
N TYR A 202 -15.36 13.20 -16.63
CA TYR A 202 -16.00 13.53 -15.36
C TYR A 202 -16.87 12.39 -14.81
N ARG A 203 -17.64 11.70 -15.68
CA ARG A 203 -18.50 10.57 -15.28
C ARG A 203 -17.73 9.29 -14.94
N VAL A 204 -16.50 9.13 -15.43
CA VAL A 204 -15.64 7.96 -15.13
C VAL A 204 -14.96 8.08 -13.77
N ILE A 205 -14.80 9.30 -13.24
CA ILE A 205 -14.20 9.52 -11.93
C ILE A 205 -15.07 8.84 -10.85
N PRO A 206 -14.54 7.85 -10.10
CA PRO A 206 -15.33 7.12 -9.12
C PRO A 206 -15.92 8.02 -8.05
N LEU A 207 -17.19 7.79 -7.71
CA LEU A 207 -17.94 8.47 -6.63
C LEU A 207 -18.15 9.98 -6.81
N LEU A 208 -17.49 10.64 -7.77
CA LEU A 208 -17.59 12.08 -7.96
C LEU A 208 -18.97 12.51 -8.50
N PRO A 209 -19.52 11.89 -9.57
CA PRO A 209 -20.88 12.19 -10.02
C PRO A 209 -21.93 11.92 -8.96
N GLU A 210 -21.83 10.78 -8.27
CA GLU A 210 -22.81 10.34 -7.27
C GLU A 210 -22.82 11.29 -6.06
N LEU A 211 -21.63 11.60 -5.53
CA LEU A 211 -21.46 12.55 -4.44
C LEU A 211 -22.04 13.92 -4.80
N ARG A 212 -21.77 14.39 -6.02
CA ARG A 212 -22.31 15.66 -6.49
C ARG A 212 -23.84 15.63 -6.54
N GLU A 213 -24.43 14.61 -7.14
CA GLU A 213 -25.88 14.54 -7.32
C GLU A 213 -26.63 14.47 -5.99
N VAL A 214 -26.10 13.68 -5.03
CA VAL A 214 -26.66 13.58 -3.68
C VAL A 214 -26.58 14.92 -2.96
N MET A 215 -25.43 15.60 -3.02
CA MET A 215 -25.26 16.89 -2.37
C MET A 215 -26.08 18.00 -3.06
N ASP A 216 -26.18 18.00 -4.39
CA ASP A 216 -27.07 18.90 -5.12
C ASP A 216 -28.54 18.68 -4.69
N TRP A 217 -28.97 17.45 -4.40
CA TRP A 217 -30.29 17.14 -3.82
C TRP A 217 -30.44 17.62 -2.37
N VAL A 218 -29.46 17.38 -1.50
CA VAL A 218 -29.53 17.76 -0.06
C VAL A 218 -29.64 19.27 0.14
N PHE A 219 -28.93 20.07 -0.67
CA PHE A 219 -28.83 21.53 -0.46
C PHE A 219 -29.72 22.36 -1.38
N THR A 220 -30.49 21.73 -2.27
CA THR A 220 -31.48 22.42 -3.11
C THR A 220 -32.88 22.12 -2.59
N ASP A 221 -33.72 23.15 -2.49
CA ASP A 221 -35.13 22.95 -2.19
C ASP A 221 -35.81 22.28 -3.42
N THR A 222 -36.39 21.09 -3.27
CA THR A 222 -37.08 20.34 -4.33
C THR A 222 -38.22 19.51 -3.73
N ALA A 223 -39.28 19.26 -4.51
CA ALA A 223 -40.34 18.32 -4.11
C ALA A 223 -39.99 16.85 -4.41
N LEU A 224 -38.89 16.58 -5.12
CA LEU A 224 -38.57 15.23 -5.58
C LEU A 224 -37.86 14.40 -4.51
N SER A 225 -38.22 13.12 -4.45
CA SER A 225 -37.44 12.12 -3.72
C SER A 225 -36.06 11.94 -4.35
N LEU A 226 -35.08 11.50 -3.54
CA LEU A 226 -33.70 11.30 -3.99
C LEU A 226 -33.61 10.39 -5.24
N PHE A 227 -34.31 9.26 -5.28
CA PHE A 227 -34.26 8.37 -6.43
C PHE A 227 -34.86 8.98 -7.70
N ASN A 228 -35.92 9.79 -7.57
CA ASN A 228 -36.47 10.50 -8.72
C ASN A 228 -35.53 11.62 -9.18
N TRP A 229 -34.84 12.29 -8.27
CA TRP A 229 -33.77 13.24 -8.59
C TRP A 229 -32.66 12.58 -9.39
N LEU A 230 -32.10 11.46 -8.90
CA LEU A 230 -31.04 10.70 -9.58
C LEU A 230 -31.48 10.25 -10.98
N ARG A 231 -32.71 9.74 -11.13
CA ARG A 231 -33.27 9.37 -12.45
C ARG A 231 -33.30 10.55 -13.43
N VAL A 232 -33.74 11.73 -12.99
CA VAL A 232 -33.78 12.93 -13.85
C VAL A 232 -32.37 13.36 -14.26
N GLN A 233 -31.40 13.30 -13.35
CA GLN A 233 -30.00 13.66 -13.65
C GLN A 233 -29.36 12.68 -14.63
N GLU A 234 -29.57 11.38 -14.43
CA GLU A 234 -29.04 10.35 -15.34
C GLU A 234 -29.65 10.46 -16.75
N ILE A 235 -30.97 10.70 -16.84
CA ILE A 235 -31.64 10.96 -18.13
C ILE A 235 -31.01 12.18 -18.82
N TYR A 236 -30.82 13.28 -18.09
CA TYR A 236 -30.17 14.47 -18.65
C TYR A 236 -28.74 14.19 -19.13
N ALA A 237 -27.94 13.48 -18.33
CA ALA A 237 -26.56 13.15 -18.66
C ALA A 237 -26.46 12.31 -19.95
N LYS A 238 -27.34 11.32 -20.12
CA LYS A 238 -27.41 10.51 -21.34
C LYS A 238 -27.86 11.33 -22.54
N LEU A 239 -28.95 12.10 -22.42
CA LEU A 239 -29.44 12.97 -23.50
C LEU A 239 -28.40 14.00 -23.95
N TYR A 240 -27.61 14.53 -23.02
CA TYR A 240 -26.54 15.47 -23.32
C TYR A 240 -25.45 14.82 -24.19
N LEU A 241 -24.99 13.62 -23.84
CA LEU A 241 -24.01 12.87 -24.64
C LEU A 241 -24.54 12.54 -26.04
N VAL A 242 -25.81 12.12 -26.14
CA VAL A 242 -26.46 11.90 -27.43
C VAL A 242 -26.50 13.19 -28.24
N LYS A 243 -26.82 14.33 -27.64
CA LYS A 243 -26.82 15.63 -28.36
C LYS A 243 -25.44 15.99 -28.89
N VAL A 244 -24.38 15.83 -28.10
CA VAL A 244 -23.00 16.09 -28.56
C VAL A 244 -22.64 15.16 -29.73
N ARG A 245 -23.03 13.88 -29.67
CA ARG A 245 -22.83 12.93 -30.77
C ARG A 245 -23.58 13.37 -32.03
N ARG A 246 -24.84 13.82 -31.92
CA ARG A 246 -25.64 14.29 -33.07
C ARG A 246 -25.10 15.59 -33.67
N GLU A 247 -24.60 16.53 -32.87
CA GLU A 247 -23.93 17.73 -33.40
C GLU A 247 -22.62 17.38 -34.12
N ARG A 248 -21.84 16.43 -33.59
CA ARG A 248 -20.63 15.92 -34.28
C ARG A 248 -20.97 15.25 -35.61
N GLU A 249 -22.04 14.45 -35.66
CA GLU A 249 -22.55 13.83 -36.89
C GLU A 249 -23.07 14.87 -37.90
N LYS A 250 -23.52 16.04 -37.42
CA LYS A 250 -23.95 17.17 -38.27
C LYS A 250 -22.76 17.96 -38.82
N ASP A 251 -21.75 18.21 -38.00
CA ASP A 251 -20.53 18.93 -38.39
C ASP A 251 -19.66 18.10 -39.36
N SER A 252 -19.68 16.78 -39.21
CA SER A 252 -18.98 15.83 -40.07
C SER A 252 -19.93 14.71 -40.50
N PRO A 253 -20.82 14.97 -41.49
CA PRO A 253 -21.75 13.97 -41.99
C PRO A 253 -20.99 12.82 -42.65
N ARG A 254 -21.53 11.62 -42.46
CA ARG A 254 -21.02 10.39 -43.08
C ARG A 254 -22.09 9.87 -44.03
N GLU A 255 -21.69 9.48 -45.24
CA GLU A 255 -22.64 8.92 -46.19
C GLU A 255 -23.06 7.51 -45.77
N LEU A 256 -24.31 7.16 -46.07
CA LEU A 256 -24.82 5.82 -45.78
C LEU A 256 -24.05 4.81 -46.65
N GLY A 257 -23.40 3.84 -46.00
CA GLY A 257 -22.60 2.82 -46.68
C GLY A 257 -21.10 3.09 -46.70
N ASP A 258 -20.63 4.25 -46.21
CA ASP A 258 -19.20 4.51 -46.07
C ASP A 258 -18.51 3.43 -45.23
N GLN A 259 -17.27 3.10 -45.56
CA GLN A 259 -16.43 2.24 -44.74
C GLN A 259 -15.94 3.01 -43.50
N GLN A 260 -15.79 2.32 -42.37
CA GLN A 260 -15.21 2.94 -41.17
C GLN A 260 -13.71 3.12 -41.40
N SER A 261 -13.18 4.31 -41.11
CA SER A 261 -11.77 4.61 -41.39
C SER A 261 -10.85 3.63 -40.66
N LEU A 262 -9.77 3.22 -41.33
CA LEU A 262 -8.80 2.28 -40.76
C LEU A 262 -8.22 2.83 -39.46
N LEU A 263 -8.00 4.15 -39.39
CA LEU A 263 -7.48 4.83 -38.20
C LEU A 263 -8.42 4.71 -37.00
N ILE A 264 -9.73 4.88 -37.17
CA ILE A 264 -10.70 4.74 -36.07
C ILE A 264 -10.78 3.28 -35.61
N LYS A 265 -10.77 2.32 -36.55
CA LYS A 265 -10.75 0.88 -36.22
C LYS A 265 -9.48 0.51 -35.44
N ALA A 266 -8.32 0.98 -35.90
CA ALA A 266 -7.03 0.71 -35.28
C ALA A 266 -6.90 1.38 -33.92
N LEU A 267 -7.34 2.64 -33.77
CA LEU A 267 -7.31 3.32 -32.48
C LEU A 267 -8.31 2.73 -31.49
N LEU A 268 -9.61 2.70 -31.82
CA LEU A 268 -10.62 2.28 -30.86
C LEU A 268 -10.57 0.76 -30.60
N GLY A 269 -10.53 -0.03 -31.67
CA GLY A 269 -10.48 -1.49 -31.57
C GLY A 269 -9.11 -2.01 -31.14
N GLY A 270 -8.02 -1.41 -31.65
CA GLY A 270 -6.65 -1.80 -31.27
C GLY A 270 -6.32 -1.43 -29.83
N VAL A 271 -6.70 -0.23 -29.35
CA VAL A 271 -6.52 0.12 -27.93
C VAL A 271 -7.32 -0.83 -27.04
N LEU A 272 -8.59 -1.13 -27.38
CA LEU A 272 -9.39 -2.09 -26.61
C LEU A 272 -8.75 -3.49 -26.59
N LEU A 273 -8.22 -3.95 -27.72
CA LEU A 273 -7.51 -5.23 -27.81
C LEU A 273 -6.26 -5.24 -26.93
N VAL A 274 -5.44 -4.19 -26.99
CA VAL A 274 -4.24 -4.06 -26.15
C VAL A 274 -4.61 -4.05 -24.67
N VAL A 275 -5.66 -3.32 -24.28
CA VAL A 275 -6.15 -3.31 -22.90
C VAL A 275 -6.59 -4.70 -22.46
N LEU A 276 -7.31 -5.45 -23.30
CA LEU A 276 -7.75 -6.81 -22.98
C LEU A 276 -6.57 -7.78 -22.86
N VAL A 277 -5.57 -7.68 -23.75
CA VAL A 277 -4.33 -8.46 -23.67
C VAL A 277 -3.55 -8.12 -22.40
N MET A 278 -3.41 -6.84 -22.05
CA MET A 278 -2.74 -6.40 -20.83
C MET A 278 -3.49 -6.83 -19.56
N LEU A 279 -4.81 -6.94 -19.61
CA LEU A 279 -5.60 -7.44 -18.48
C LEU A 279 -5.38 -8.94 -18.24
N ILE A 280 -5.29 -9.73 -19.31
CA ILE A 280 -5.03 -11.17 -19.22
C ILE A 280 -3.56 -11.45 -18.89
N TRP A 281 -2.61 -10.80 -19.57
CA TRP A 281 -1.19 -11.14 -19.46
C TRP A 281 -0.39 -10.21 -18.55
N GLY A 282 -0.84 -8.98 -18.35
CA GLY A 282 -0.13 -7.97 -17.55
C GLY A 282 0.11 -8.39 -16.11
N PRO A 283 -0.89 -8.92 -15.37
CA PRO A 283 -0.66 -9.43 -14.03
C PRO A 283 0.40 -10.53 -13.98
N LEU A 284 0.40 -11.45 -14.95
CA LEU A 284 1.38 -12.53 -15.05
C LEU A 284 2.80 -11.99 -15.28
N LEU A 285 2.94 -11.00 -16.16
CA LEU A 285 4.21 -10.30 -16.39
C LEU A 285 4.69 -9.63 -15.11
N VAL A 286 3.81 -8.89 -14.43
CA VAL A 286 4.15 -8.19 -13.18
C VAL A 286 4.65 -9.17 -12.12
N ILE A 287 3.97 -10.31 -11.92
CA ILE A 287 4.42 -11.36 -10.98
C ILE A 287 5.79 -11.93 -11.38
N SER A 288 6.01 -12.19 -12.67
CA SER A 288 7.29 -12.69 -13.16
C SER A 288 8.43 -11.70 -12.95
N LEU A 289 8.18 -10.39 -13.12
CA LEU A 289 9.16 -9.35 -12.81
C LEU A 289 9.42 -9.25 -11.30
N ILE A 290 8.39 -9.39 -10.47
CA ILE A 290 8.48 -9.26 -9.01
C ILE A 290 9.25 -10.43 -8.37
N ASN A 291 9.05 -11.66 -8.83
CA ASN A 291 9.77 -12.83 -8.27
C ASN A 291 11.28 -12.78 -8.51
N SER A 292 11.78 -11.86 -9.36
CA SER A 292 13.21 -11.65 -9.56
C SER A 292 13.91 -10.93 -8.39
N THR A 293 13.16 -10.19 -7.55
CA THR A 293 13.71 -9.47 -6.38
C THR A 293 13.62 -10.35 -5.14
N SER A 294 14.45 -11.39 -5.09
CA SER A 294 14.58 -12.28 -3.95
C SER A 294 15.58 -11.73 -2.93
N VAL A 295 15.18 -11.71 -1.65
CA VAL A 295 15.99 -11.19 -0.53
C VAL A 295 16.63 -12.38 0.22
N PRO A 296 17.91 -12.28 0.64
CA PRO A 296 18.55 -13.36 1.39
C PRO A 296 17.92 -13.54 2.77
N ASN A 297 17.63 -14.79 3.14
CA ASN A 297 17.00 -15.15 4.42
C ASN A 297 18.03 -15.67 5.44
N LEU A 298 18.83 -14.75 5.98
CA LEU A 298 20.03 -15.12 6.75
C LEU A 298 19.69 -15.64 8.16
N PRO A 299 20.46 -16.62 8.68
CA PRO A 299 20.31 -17.08 10.05
C PRO A 299 20.83 -16.04 11.05
N VAL A 300 20.12 -15.87 12.15
CA VAL A 300 20.46 -14.97 13.28
C VAL A 300 21.01 -15.76 14.46
N ALA A 301 20.48 -16.96 14.68
CA ALA A 301 21.02 -17.89 15.66
C ALA A 301 20.96 -19.33 15.13
N THR A 302 21.92 -20.14 15.54
CA THR A 302 22.01 -21.54 15.13
C THR A 302 22.35 -22.39 16.34
N SER A 303 21.57 -23.41 16.62
CA SER A 303 21.87 -24.37 17.66
C SER A 303 22.11 -25.76 17.06
N ILE A 304 23.03 -26.49 17.68
CA ILE A 304 23.31 -27.89 17.39
C ILE A 304 23.15 -28.69 18.68
N SER A 305 22.61 -29.90 18.56
CA SER A 305 22.54 -30.82 19.68
C SER A 305 22.84 -32.25 19.25
N LEU A 306 23.49 -32.99 20.15
CA LEU A 306 23.87 -34.38 19.97
C LEU A 306 23.27 -35.19 21.12
N SER A 307 22.35 -36.11 20.81
CA SER A 307 21.67 -36.95 21.78
C SER A 307 21.79 -38.44 21.45
N LEU A 308 21.63 -39.27 22.47
CA LEU A 308 21.51 -40.73 22.36
C LEU A 308 20.08 -41.10 22.76
N GLU A 309 19.36 -41.84 21.92
CA GLU A 309 18.09 -42.54 22.24
C GLU A 309 17.14 -41.84 23.23
N GLY A 310 16.77 -40.58 22.95
CA GLY A 310 15.80 -39.83 23.75
C GLY A 310 16.28 -39.40 25.15
N TYR A 311 17.53 -39.68 25.50
CA TYR A 311 18.18 -39.16 26.71
C TYR A 311 18.57 -37.68 26.53
N GLU A 312 18.87 -37.02 27.66
CA GLU A 312 19.39 -35.64 27.67
C GLU A 312 20.60 -35.50 26.72
N PRO A 313 20.63 -34.45 25.88
CA PRO A 313 21.66 -34.28 24.87
C PRO A 313 23.04 -34.18 25.54
N LEU A 314 24.01 -34.91 25.00
CA LEU A 314 25.40 -34.86 25.44
C LEU A 314 25.98 -33.46 25.20
N VAL A 315 25.79 -32.95 23.98
CA VAL A 315 26.29 -31.64 23.57
C VAL A 315 25.10 -30.79 23.15
N GLN A 316 25.04 -29.56 23.65
CA GLN A 316 24.10 -28.54 23.17
C GLN A 316 24.83 -27.20 23.10
N ILE A 317 24.96 -26.68 21.88
CA ILE A 317 25.68 -25.44 21.61
C ILE A 317 24.77 -24.52 20.81
N THR A 318 24.60 -23.29 21.30
CA THR A 318 23.84 -22.25 20.60
C THR A 318 24.76 -21.07 20.31
N VAL A 319 24.73 -20.61 19.06
CA VAL A 319 25.55 -19.51 18.55
C VAL A 319 24.64 -18.42 18.01
N GLN A 320 25.03 -17.16 18.22
CA GLN A 320 24.34 -15.96 17.75
C GLN A 320 25.08 -15.32 16.56
N GLU A 321 24.55 -14.21 16.05
CA GLU A 321 25.02 -13.53 14.82
C GLU A 321 26.53 -13.26 14.79
N GLU A 322 27.16 -12.92 15.92
CA GLU A 322 28.60 -12.59 15.96
C GLU A 322 29.52 -13.75 15.54
N SER A 323 29.13 -15.01 15.76
CA SER A 323 29.91 -16.18 15.32
C SER A 323 29.34 -16.82 14.04
N ILE A 324 28.42 -16.13 13.36
CA ILE A 324 27.87 -16.49 12.05
C ILE A 324 28.47 -15.55 11.02
N GLU A 325 29.54 -15.99 10.37
CA GLU A 325 30.30 -15.16 9.43
C GLU A 325 29.85 -15.38 7.97
N PRO A 326 29.99 -14.38 7.10
CA PRO A 326 29.88 -14.58 5.66
C PRO A 326 31.06 -15.41 5.14
N LEU A 327 30.82 -16.14 4.05
CA LEU A 327 31.86 -16.93 3.40
C LEU A 327 32.82 -16.01 2.61
N THR A 328 34.12 -16.19 2.79
CA THR A 328 35.15 -15.43 2.06
C THR A 328 35.14 -15.82 0.57
N SER A 329 35.53 -14.92 -0.33
CA SER A 329 35.54 -15.20 -1.77
C SER A 329 36.44 -16.40 -2.15
N SER A 330 37.55 -16.62 -1.44
CA SER A 330 38.42 -17.79 -1.63
C SER A 330 37.76 -19.10 -1.16
N GLU A 331 37.14 -19.07 0.03
CA GLU A 331 36.40 -20.20 0.60
C GLU A 331 35.23 -20.61 -0.31
N TYR A 332 34.50 -19.63 -0.85
CA TYR A 332 33.41 -19.86 -1.79
C TYR A 332 33.90 -20.47 -3.11
N GLN A 333 35.05 -20.03 -3.65
CA GLN A 333 35.64 -20.63 -4.85
C GLN A 333 36.07 -22.08 -4.62
N GLN A 334 36.66 -22.41 -3.47
CA GLN A 334 37.01 -23.79 -3.12
C GLN A 334 35.77 -24.69 -3.02
N LEU A 335 34.73 -24.18 -2.36
CA LEU A 335 33.42 -24.84 -2.26
C LEU A 335 32.80 -25.02 -3.66
N LYS A 336 32.83 -23.99 -4.51
CA LYS A 336 32.34 -24.06 -5.88
C LYS A 336 33.10 -25.08 -6.74
N ASN A 337 34.42 -25.12 -6.66
CA ASN A 337 35.24 -26.11 -7.37
C ASN A 337 34.92 -27.55 -6.91
N SER A 338 34.62 -27.75 -5.63
CA SER A 338 34.19 -29.05 -5.12
C SER A 338 32.81 -29.46 -5.66
N PHE A 339 31.91 -28.50 -5.90
CA PHE A 339 30.60 -28.73 -6.52
C PHE A 339 30.68 -29.02 -8.03
N GLN A 340 31.54 -28.31 -8.76
CA GLN A 340 31.70 -28.47 -10.21
C GLN A 340 32.13 -29.88 -10.62
N LEU A 341 32.85 -30.57 -9.75
CA LEU A 341 33.28 -31.93 -10.00
C LEU A 341 32.13 -32.96 -9.97
N GLN A 342 30.95 -32.62 -9.42
CA GLN A 342 29.92 -33.63 -9.08
C GLN A 342 28.45 -33.22 -9.19
N VAL A 343 28.09 -31.95 -9.18
CA VAL A 343 26.69 -31.50 -9.06
C VAL A 343 26.07 -31.15 -10.41
N GLN A 344 24.75 -31.38 -10.54
CA GLN A 344 23.96 -30.87 -11.67
C GLN A 344 24.21 -29.35 -11.86
N PRO A 345 24.51 -28.86 -13.08
CA PRO A 345 24.76 -27.44 -13.34
C PRO A 345 23.59 -26.50 -12.95
N GLN A 346 22.39 -27.06 -12.76
CA GLN A 346 21.21 -26.34 -12.31
C GLN A 346 21.33 -25.80 -10.88
N LEU A 347 21.88 -26.57 -9.94
CA LEU A 347 22.03 -26.13 -8.53
C LEU A 347 23.16 -25.10 -8.38
N GLU A 348 24.23 -25.23 -9.18
CA GLU A 348 25.36 -24.28 -9.18
C GLU A 348 24.91 -22.85 -9.54
N SER A 349 23.94 -22.71 -10.45
CA SER A 349 23.41 -21.40 -10.86
C SER A 349 22.59 -20.69 -9.77
N GLN A 350 22.09 -21.44 -8.79
CA GLN A 350 21.22 -20.93 -7.71
C GLN A 350 22.01 -20.55 -6.44
N LEU A 351 23.16 -21.17 -6.22
CA LEU A 351 23.97 -21.03 -5.00
C LEU A 351 24.85 -19.78 -5.04
N SER A 352 24.32 -18.61 -4.68
CA SER A 352 25.11 -17.37 -4.63
C SER A 352 25.93 -17.24 -3.34
N GLN A 353 27.12 -16.63 -3.40
CA GLN A 353 27.98 -16.42 -2.21
C GLN A 353 27.26 -15.69 -1.08
N ARG A 354 26.35 -14.77 -1.42
CA ARG A 354 25.64 -13.93 -0.43
C ARG A 354 24.68 -14.73 0.45
N ASP A 355 24.23 -15.88 -0.02
CA ASP A 355 23.24 -16.73 0.64
C ASP A 355 23.88 -17.77 1.58
N PHE A 356 25.22 -17.88 1.56
CA PHE A 356 25.97 -18.74 2.47
C PHE A 356 26.39 -18.02 3.74
N ARG A 357 26.27 -18.73 4.87
CA ARG A 357 26.89 -18.37 6.14
C ARG A 357 27.65 -19.55 6.72
N LYS A 358 28.72 -19.26 7.46
CA LYS A 358 29.46 -20.23 8.26
C LYS A 358 29.18 -19.95 9.74
N ALA A 359 28.59 -20.90 10.43
CA ALA A 359 28.39 -20.82 11.88
C ALA A 359 29.58 -21.52 12.56
N ILE A 360 30.31 -20.77 13.39
CA ILE A 360 31.47 -21.24 14.14
C ILE A 360 31.02 -21.51 15.58
N PHE A 361 31.08 -22.76 15.99
CA PHE A 361 30.68 -23.19 17.34
C PHE A 361 31.89 -23.23 18.28
N PRO A 362 31.76 -22.84 19.55
CA PRO A 362 32.78 -23.12 20.55
C PRO A 362 32.96 -24.63 20.75
N ASN A 363 34.15 -25.06 21.18
CA ASN A 363 34.42 -26.47 21.45
C ASN A 363 33.66 -26.99 22.68
N GLU A 364 33.32 -26.12 23.63
CA GLU A 364 32.62 -26.51 24.87
C GLU A 364 31.11 -26.35 24.74
N SER A 365 30.36 -27.29 25.33
CA SER A 365 28.89 -27.18 25.43
C SER A 365 28.49 -25.91 26.18
N THR A 366 27.46 -25.22 25.67
CA THR A 366 26.92 -24.01 26.32
C THR A 366 26.09 -24.33 27.57
N SER A 367 25.63 -25.57 27.70
CA SER A 367 24.89 -26.08 28.85
C SER A 367 25.64 -27.21 29.55
N LEU A 368 25.43 -27.30 30.87
CA LEU A 368 25.83 -28.45 31.68
C LEU A 368 24.98 -29.68 31.31
N TRP A 369 25.56 -30.88 31.42
CA TRP A 369 24.84 -32.13 31.17
C TRP A 369 24.03 -32.53 32.41
N THR A 370 22.74 -32.18 32.40
CA THR A 370 21.82 -32.36 33.55
C THR A 370 21.08 -33.70 33.53
N ILE A 371 21.74 -34.79 33.14
CA ILE A 371 21.13 -36.12 33.18
C ILE A 371 20.85 -36.55 34.62
N SER A 372 19.68 -37.15 34.87
CA SER A 372 19.40 -37.71 36.20
C SER A 372 20.31 -38.92 36.47
N PRO A 373 20.82 -39.12 37.71
CA PRO A 373 21.63 -40.28 38.06
C PRO A 373 21.03 -41.64 37.64
N PRO A 374 19.71 -41.92 37.82
CA PRO A 374 19.13 -43.17 37.33
C PRO A 374 19.13 -43.27 35.80
N ALA A 375 18.86 -42.17 35.07
CA ALA A 375 18.90 -42.18 33.62
C ALA A 375 20.32 -42.41 33.08
N LYS A 376 21.35 -41.90 33.76
CA LYS A 376 22.76 -42.16 33.42
C LYS A 376 23.12 -43.65 33.58
N LEU A 377 22.64 -44.30 34.64
CA LEU A 377 22.82 -45.74 34.82
C LEU A 377 22.11 -46.55 33.73
N LEU A 378 20.88 -46.17 33.37
CA LEU A 378 20.13 -46.81 32.29
C LEU A 378 20.80 -46.65 30.93
N LEU A 379 21.34 -45.46 30.61
CA LEU A 379 22.10 -45.22 29.40
C LEU A 379 23.38 -46.07 29.35
N LEU A 380 24.04 -46.24 30.49
CA LEU A 380 25.23 -47.06 30.60
C LEU A 380 24.90 -48.56 30.45
N ASP A 381 23.77 -49.01 30.98
CA ASP A 381 23.28 -50.38 30.80
C ASP A 381 22.80 -50.63 29.36
N SER A 382 22.19 -49.64 28.70
CA SER A 382 21.81 -49.75 27.29
C SER A 382 23.05 -49.87 26.40
N LEU A 383 24.09 -49.07 26.62
CA LEU A 383 25.37 -49.19 25.91
C LEU A 383 26.10 -50.52 26.19
N LYS A 384 26.08 -51.04 27.43
CA LYS A 384 26.60 -52.38 27.72
C LYS A 384 25.80 -53.46 26.99
N SER A 385 24.48 -53.31 26.89
CA SER A 385 23.65 -54.23 26.13
C SER A 385 23.98 -54.22 24.63
N VAL A 386 24.36 -53.07 24.08
CA VAL A 386 24.84 -52.96 22.68
C VAL A 386 26.09 -53.81 22.49
N ARG A 387 27.02 -53.76 23.45
CA ARG A 387 28.26 -54.57 23.43
C ARG A 387 28.02 -56.07 23.62
N GLU A 388 27.20 -56.45 24.61
CA GLU A 388 27.09 -57.84 25.06
C GLU A 388 25.95 -58.62 24.40
N LYS A 389 24.84 -57.95 24.10
CA LYS A 389 23.63 -58.53 23.51
C LYS A 389 23.42 -58.12 22.05
N ASN A 390 24.34 -57.33 21.47
CA ASN A 390 24.30 -56.83 20.10
C ASN A 390 22.99 -56.09 19.76
N THR A 391 22.47 -55.32 20.73
CA THR A 391 21.39 -54.36 20.50
C THR A 391 21.94 -53.12 19.79
N SER A 392 21.04 -52.26 19.29
CA SER A 392 21.42 -51.06 18.56
C SER A 392 20.89 -49.81 19.26
N ILE A 393 21.73 -48.80 19.45
CA ILE A 393 21.32 -47.49 20.02
C ILE A 393 21.38 -46.42 18.93
N THR A 394 20.38 -45.55 18.86
CA THR A 394 20.38 -44.49 17.84
C THR A 394 20.99 -43.21 18.42
N MET A 395 22.01 -42.70 17.73
CA MET A 395 22.62 -41.41 17.99
C MET A 395 22.06 -40.39 17.02
N GLN A 396 21.56 -39.27 17.53
CA GLN A 396 20.92 -38.23 16.73
C GLN A 396 21.68 -36.92 16.87
N PHE A 397 22.04 -36.33 15.73
CA PHE A 397 22.56 -34.98 15.66
C PHE A 397 21.48 -34.09 15.05
N SER A 398 21.05 -33.06 15.77
CA SER A 398 20.02 -32.13 15.31
C SER A 398 20.55 -30.70 15.27
N TRP A 399 19.97 -29.90 14.38
CA TRP A 399 20.27 -28.48 14.24
C TRP A 399 18.95 -27.70 14.21
N ASN A 400 18.98 -26.50 14.79
CA ASN A 400 17.91 -25.52 14.68
C ASN A 400 18.49 -24.20 14.18
N ILE A 401 17.86 -23.63 13.16
CA ILE A 401 18.27 -22.38 12.54
C ILE A 401 17.15 -21.38 12.79
N ARG A 402 17.46 -20.34 13.56
CA ARG A 402 16.56 -19.23 13.86
C ARG A 402 16.88 -18.01 13.00
N ARG A 403 15.84 -17.37 12.50
CA ARG A 403 15.91 -16.19 11.63
C ARG A 403 15.09 -15.06 12.23
N GLU A 404 15.37 -13.83 11.82
CA GLU A 404 14.52 -12.70 12.18
C GLU A 404 13.19 -12.77 11.42
N PRO A 405 12.03 -12.70 12.11
CA PRO A 405 10.73 -12.76 11.46
C PRO A 405 10.39 -11.42 10.83
N VAL A 406 10.93 -11.13 9.65
CA VAL A 406 10.59 -9.88 8.94
C VAL A 406 9.45 -10.15 7.99
N LEU A 407 8.24 -10.34 8.55
CA LEU A 407 6.97 -10.64 7.89
C LEU A 407 7.14 -11.19 6.49
N THR A 408 7.11 -12.53 6.34
CA THR A 408 6.26 -13.28 5.40
C THR A 408 6.93 -14.48 4.70
N THR A 409 6.09 -15.48 4.42
CA THR A 409 6.39 -16.75 3.72
C THR A 409 7.44 -17.68 4.35
N ALA A 410 8.35 -17.21 5.19
CA ALA A 410 9.37 -18.06 5.82
C ALA A 410 9.07 -18.41 7.28
N ALA A 411 9.48 -19.61 7.70
CA ALA A 411 9.44 -20.03 9.10
C ALA A 411 10.54 -19.32 9.90
N GLU A 412 10.20 -18.85 11.11
CA GLU A 412 11.15 -18.22 12.05
C GLU A 412 12.24 -19.20 12.47
N GLU A 413 11.85 -20.46 12.70
CA GLU A 413 12.75 -21.55 13.05
C GLU A 413 12.61 -22.69 12.05
N VAL A 414 13.75 -23.18 11.59
CA VAL A 414 13.86 -24.33 10.69
C VAL A 414 14.82 -25.32 11.33
N SER A 415 14.30 -26.51 11.64
CA SER A 415 15.06 -27.58 12.28
C SER A 415 15.25 -28.78 11.37
N GLY A 416 16.28 -29.56 11.66
CA GLY A 416 16.57 -30.81 10.97
C GLY A 416 17.40 -31.73 11.85
N SER A 417 17.46 -33.01 11.48
CA SER A 417 18.32 -33.95 12.19
C SER A 417 18.85 -35.04 11.28
N THR A 418 20.00 -35.60 11.65
CA THR A 418 20.57 -36.80 11.07
C THR A 418 20.78 -37.80 12.19
N SER A 419 20.33 -39.03 11.96
CA SER A 419 20.45 -40.10 12.92
C SER A 419 21.34 -41.20 12.37
N ARG A 420 22.04 -41.88 13.28
CA ARG A 420 22.88 -43.03 12.98
C ARG A 420 22.66 -44.08 14.03
N VAL A 421 22.44 -45.30 13.56
CA VAL A 421 22.35 -46.47 14.41
C VAL A 421 23.77 -46.92 14.77
N LEU A 422 24.06 -47.00 16.07
CA LEU A 422 25.31 -47.47 16.63
C LEU A 422 25.16 -48.97 16.93
N ASP A 423 25.82 -49.78 16.09
CA ASP A 423 25.94 -51.22 16.27
C ASP A 423 27.38 -51.56 16.67
N TYR A 424 27.54 -52.52 17.59
CA TYR A 424 28.87 -52.93 18.06
C TYR A 424 29.75 -53.51 16.95
N GLN A 425 29.16 -54.20 15.97
CA GLN A 425 29.87 -54.77 14.82
C GLN A 425 30.53 -53.70 13.93
N LYS A 426 29.94 -52.50 13.87
CA LYS A 426 30.37 -51.44 12.94
C LYS A 426 31.20 -50.35 13.63
N TYR A 427 30.94 -50.08 14.92
CA TYR A 427 31.64 -49.04 15.70
C TYR A 427 32.03 -49.53 17.11
N PRO A 428 32.86 -50.59 17.23
CA PRO A 428 33.23 -51.15 18.53
C PRO A 428 34.00 -50.12 19.39
N SER A 429 34.93 -49.39 18.78
CA SER A 429 35.73 -48.36 19.46
C SER A 429 34.90 -47.19 19.98
N THR A 430 33.85 -46.78 19.25
CA THR A 430 32.98 -45.67 19.66
C THR A 430 32.12 -46.07 20.87
N VAL A 431 31.57 -47.30 20.88
CA VAL A 431 30.76 -47.81 22.00
C VAL A 431 31.62 -48.04 23.25
N ASP A 432 32.80 -48.66 23.10
CA ASP A 432 33.70 -48.89 24.23
C ASP A 432 34.23 -47.58 24.81
N ASN A 433 34.56 -46.60 23.95
CA ASN A 433 34.94 -45.27 24.40
C ASN A 433 33.78 -44.60 25.14
N LEU A 434 32.55 -44.59 24.60
CA LEU A 434 31.37 -44.01 25.29
C LEU A 434 31.14 -44.62 26.67
N ILE A 435 31.22 -45.95 26.80
CA ILE A 435 31.08 -46.64 28.10
C ILE A 435 32.18 -46.17 29.06
N SER A 436 33.42 -46.11 28.59
CA SER A 436 34.55 -45.67 29.41
C SER A 436 34.40 -44.20 29.84
N THR A 437 33.94 -43.32 28.95
CA THR A 437 33.73 -41.90 29.23
C THR A 437 32.61 -41.70 30.27
N LEU A 438 31.50 -42.41 30.11
CA LEU A 438 30.37 -42.36 31.03
C LEU A 438 30.68 -42.96 32.41
N SER A 439 31.63 -43.90 32.48
CA SER A 439 32.13 -44.48 33.74
C SER A 439 33.10 -43.57 34.50
N GLY A 440 33.48 -42.42 33.94
CA GLY A 440 34.31 -41.40 34.59
C GLY A 440 35.75 -41.31 34.08
N ASN A 441 36.14 -42.10 33.06
CA ASN A 441 37.47 -41.99 32.45
C ASN A 441 37.48 -40.90 31.37
N LYS A 442 38.57 -40.13 31.28
CA LYS A 442 38.75 -39.14 30.20
C LYS A 442 39.21 -39.84 28.93
N THR A 443 38.27 -40.25 28.10
CA THR A 443 38.52 -40.87 26.78
C THR A 443 37.81 -40.09 25.69
N GLU A 444 38.49 -39.91 24.56
CA GLU A 444 37.91 -39.26 23.38
C GLU A 444 37.06 -40.27 22.59
N VAL A 445 35.82 -39.91 22.32
CA VAL A 445 34.91 -40.71 21.48
C VAL A 445 34.91 -40.12 20.08
N SER A 446 35.39 -40.87 19.09
CA SER A 446 35.38 -40.45 17.69
C SER A 446 34.07 -40.83 17.00
N LEU A 447 33.39 -39.82 16.48
CA LEU A 447 32.15 -39.91 15.71
C LEU A 447 32.46 -39.68 14.24
N LEU A 448 32.46 -40.77 13.47
CA LEU A 448 32.66 -40.71 12.03
C LEU A 448 31.31 -40.55 11.33
N SER A 449 31.18 -39.59 10.41
CA SER A 449 30.04 -39.59 9.48
C SER A 449 28.76 -38.92 9.98
N LEU A 450 28.71 -38.44 11.22
CA LEU A 450 27.47 -37.98 11.87
C LEU A 450 27.25 -36.47 11.76
N TYR A 451 28.33 -35.68 11.74
CA TYR A 451 28.24 -34.23 11.70
C TYR A 451 27.96 -33.73 10.26
N PRO A 452 26.84 -33.03 10.01
CA PRO A 452 26.52 -32.45 8.71
C PRO A 452 27.44 -31.26 8.41
N ARG A 453 27.92 -31.16 7.16
CA ARG A 453 28.80 -30.05 6.77
C ARG A 453 28.04 -28.90 6.13
N LEU A 454 27.06 -29.20 5.27
CA LEU A 454 26.24 -28.22 4.58
C LEU A 454 24.77 -28.52 4.85
N ILE A 455 24.08 -27.51 5.38
CA ILE A 455 22.64 -27.54 5.57
C ILE A 455 21.98 -26.63 4.54
N LEU A 456 20.97 -27.18 3.87
CA LEU A 456 20.03 -26.42 3.07
C LEU A 456 18.89 -25.99 3.97
N ALA A 457 18.78 -24.68 4.21
CA ALA A 457 17.73 -24.10 5.03
C ALA A 457 16.67 -23.46 4.11
N PRO A 458 15.58 -24.17 3.78
CA PRO A 458 14.52 -23.65 2.92
C PRO A 458 13.76 -22.50 3.58
N ALA A 459 12.94 -21.78 2.82
CA ALA A 459 12.04 -20.76 3.37
C ALA A 459 11.00 -21.37 4.33
N THR A 460 10.42 -22.51 3.96
CA THR A 460 9.45 -23.30 4.76
C THR A 460 9.81 -24.77 4.74
N GLY A 461 9.52 -25.49 5.84
CA GLY A 461 9.81 -26.92 5.98
C GLY A 461 10.99 -27.20 6.91
N GLY A 462 11.56 -28.41 6.81
CA GLY A 462 12.71 -28.83 7.59
C GLY A 462 14.03 -28.50 6.90
N ALA A 463 15.07 -28.19 7.68
CA ALA A 463 16.41 -27.97 7.15
C ALA A 463 17.06 -29.33 6.86
N GLU A 464 17.50 -29.54 5.63
CA GLU A 464 18.03 -30.83 5.19
C GLU A 464 19.57 -30.82 5.13
N ASN A 465 20.18 -31.95 5.51
CA ASN A 465 21.61 -32.17 5.31
C ASN A 465 21.86 -32.56 3.85
N TYR A 466 22.74 -31.82 3.17
CA TYR A 466 23.10 -32.14 1.80
C TYR A 466 24.09 -33.32 1.74
N THR A 467 23.53 -34.54 1.64
CA THR A 467 24.27 -35.80 1.74
C THR A 467 25.19 -36.12 0.56
N ASP A 468 25.04 -35.47 -0.60
CA ASP A 468 25.92 -35.72 -1.75
C ASP A 468 27.37 -35.24 -1.49
N LEU A 469 27.54 -34.19 -0.66
CA LEU A 469 28.86 -33.70 -0.23
C LEU A 469 29.50 -34.56 0.88
N SER A 470 28.71 -35.30 1.67
CA SER A 470 29.22 -36.10 2.79
C SER A 470 29.99 -37.36 2.34
N ARG A 471 29.92 -37.69 1.04
CA ARG A 471 30.68 -38.78 0.43
C ARG A 471 32.17 -38.47 0.23
N PHE A 472 32.54 -37.19 0.11
CA PHE A 472 33.93 -36.78 -0.20
C PHE A 472 34.70 -36.28 1.01
N PHE A 473 34.00 -35.71 1.99
CA PHE A 473 34.61 -35.25 3.23
C PHE A 473 34.07 -36.08 4.38
N LYS A 474 34.81 -37.14 4.74
CA LYS A 474 34.52 -37.89 5.98
C LYS A 474 34.69 -36.93 7.15
N THR A 475 33.58 -36.47 7.72
CA THR A 475 33.61 -35.66 8.93
C THR A 475 33.91 -36.58 10.11
N GLN A 476 35.00 -36.28 10.81
CA GLN A 476 35.32 -36.91 12.09
C GLN A 476 35.26 -35.85 13.18
N VAL A 477 34.43 -36.11 14.18
CA VAL A 477 34.26 -35.24 15.34
C VAL A 477 34.53 -36.05 16.60
N ASN A 478 35.33 -35.52 17.51
CA ASN A 478 35.59 -36.15 18.80
C ASN A 478 34.74 -35.48 19.88
N ILE A 479 34.22 -36.28 20.81
CA ILE A 479 33.57 -35.78 22.03
C ILE A 479 34.33 -36.24 23.29
N VAL A 480 34.42 -35.35 24.28
CA VAL A 480 35.06 -35.62 25.57
C VAL A 480 34.17 -35.11 26.70
N CYS A 481 33.93 -35.94 27.71
CA CYS A 481 33.23 -35.52 28.93
C CYS A 481 34.23 -34.90 29.92
N ASN A 482 33.96 -33.65 30.29
CA ASN A 482 34.69 -32.93 31.32
C ASN A 482 33.88 -32.92 32.61
N THR A 483 34.57 -33.10 33.72
CA THR A 483 33.95 -33.12 35.05
C THR A 483 34.67 -32.13 35.96
N SER A 484 33.91 -31.31 36.69
CA SER A 484 34.44 -30.51 37.79
C SER A 484 33.91 -31.04 39.11
N LEU A 485 34.83 -31.47 39.97
CA LEU A 485 34.52 -31.84 41.35
C LEU A 485 34.59 -30.60 42.24
N SER A 486 33.42 -30.08 42.61
CA SER A 486 33.28 -29.19 43.76
C SER A 486 32.88 -30.00 44.99
N ASN A 487 33.19 -29.56 46.21
CA ASN A 487 32.88 -30.28 47.45
C ASN A 487 31.37 -30.59 47.67
N ILE A 488 30.47 -30.07 46.83
CA ILE A 488 29.01 -30.14 47.01
C ILE A 488 28.29 -30.72 45.76
N SER A 489 28.86 -30.62 44.56
CA SER A 489 28.24 -31.17 43.35
C SER A 489 29.28 -31.56 42.28
N SER A 490 29.06 -32.71 41.63
CA SER A 490 29.76 -33.12 40.42
C SER A 490 29.02 -32.53 39.23
N GLN A 491 29.66 -31.58 38.53
CA GLN A 491 29.13 -31.01 37.30
C GLN A 491 29.87 -31.64 36.12
N GLU A 492 29.11 -32.10 35.13
CA GLU A 492 29.63 -32.72 33.91
C GLU A 492 29.19 -31.91 32.70
N TRP A 493 30.07 -31.71 31.73
CA TRP A 493 29.75 -31.11 30.43
C TRP A 493 30.55 -31.79 29.33
N TRP A 494 30.05 -31.75 28.11
CA TRP A 494 30.74 -32.34 26.96
C TRP A 494 31.42 -31.28 26.11
N THR A 495 32.52 -31.67 25.50
CA THR A 495 33.24 -30.89 24.49
C THR A 495 33.14 -31.60 23.15
N LEU A 496 33.08 -30.82 22.07
CA LEU A 496 32.91 -31.25 20.69
C LEU A 496 34.03 -30.64 19.85
N GLU A 497 34.93 -31.47 19.32
CA GLU A 497 36.09 -31.01 18.56
C GLU A 497 36.12 -31.63 17.17
N MET A 498 36.34 -30.80 16.14
CA MET A 498 36.38 -31.27 14.76
C MET A 498 37.81 -31.68 14.38
N CYS A 499 38.02 -32.96 14.04
CA CYS A 499 39.33 -33.50 13.67
C CYS A 499 39.77 -33.10 12.25
N THR A 500 38.80 -32.82 11.38
CA THR A 500 39.03 -32.47 9.98
C THR A 500 38.30 -31.17 9.65
N ASN A 501 39.04 -30.06 9.64
CA ASN A 501 38.51 -28.80 9.15
C ASN A 501 38.72 -28.73 7.62
N PRO A 502 37.66 -28.56 6.82
CA PRO A 502 37.81 -28.55 5.38
C PRO A 502 38.14 -27.17 4.80
N ILE A 503 38.12 -26.11 5.62
CA ILE A 503 38.52 -24.75 5.25
C ILE A 503 39.95 -24.46 5.74
N TYR A 504 40.30 -24.99 6.92
CA TYR A 504 41.64 -24.88 7.49
C TYR A 504 42.35 -26.24 7.42
N THR A 505 43.28 -26.39 6.50
CA THR A 505 44.09 -27.61 6.40
C THR A 505 44.88 -27.85 7.69
N GLY A 506 44.60 -28.93 8.40
CA GLY A 506 45.55 -29.60 9.30
C GLY A 506 45.63 -29.12 10.76
N LYS A 507 44.61 -28.44 11.32
CA LYS A 507 44.54 -28.18 12.77
C LYS A 507 43.19 -28.62 13.36
N LEU A 508 43.23 -29.18 14.58
CA LEU A 508 42.05 -29.27 15.44
C LEU A 508 41.45 -27.86 15.55
N GLY A 509 40.17 -27.73 15.27
CA GLY A 509 39.49 -26.45 15.23
C GLY A 509 38.04 -26.54 15.69
N PRO A 510 37.41 -25.38 15.89
CA PRO A 510 36.01 -25.32 16.29
C PRO A 510 35.11 -26.04 15.28
N PRO A 511 34.00 -26.65 15.73
CA PRO A 511 32.98 -27.16 14.82
C PRO A 511 32.44 -26.03 13.94
N ILE A 512 32.43 -26.23 12.61
CA ILE A 512 31.92 -25.24 11.65
C ILE A 512 30.80 -25.87 10.82
N LEU A 513 29.68 -25.17 10.73
CA LEU A 513 28.51 -25.56 9.95
C LEU A 513 28.28 -24.56 8.81
N LEU A 514 28.22 -25.04 7.57
CA LEU A 514 27.85 -24.21 6.44
C LEU A 514 26.33 -24.25 6.26
N ILE A 515 25.72 -23.07 6.18
CA ILE A 515 24.29 -22.91 6.02
C ILE A 515 24.05 -22.17 4.71
N TYR A 516 23.28 -22.78 3.82
CA TYR A 516 22.73 -22.13 2.66
C TYR A 516 21.28 -21.76 2.95
N SER A 517 20.98 -20.48 2.89
CA SER A 517 19.62 -19.98 3.08
C SER A 517 18.93 -19.74 1.75
N GLU A 518 17.80 -20.40 1.55
CA GLU A 518 16.93 -20.10 0.41
C GLU A 518 16.42 -18.66 0.49
N ARG A 519 16.43 -17.97 -0.65
CA ARG A 519 15.95 -16.59 -0.72
C ARG A 519 14.43 -16.54 -0.65
N ILE A 520 13.93 -15.47 -0.06
CA ILE A 520 12.50 -15.25 0.14
C ILE A 520 12.02 -14.09 -0.73
N ALA A 521 10.73 -14.07 -1.03
CA ALA A 521 10.10 -12.94 -1.68
C ALA A 521 10.12 -11.72 -0.74
N SER A 522 10.36 -10.53 -1.30
CA SER A 522 10.34 -9.30 -0.50
C SER A 522 8.99 -9.06 0.19
N GLN A 523 9.02 -8.39 1.36
CA GLN A 523 7.90 -8.14 2.27
C GLN A 523 6.63 -7.54 1.64
N VAL A 524 6.74 -6.79 0.54
CA VAL A 524 5.60 -6.12 -0.10
C VAL A 524 4.70 -7.12 -0.85
N PHE A 525 5.25 -8.24 -1.31
CA PHE A 525 4.58 -9.14 -2.27
C PHE A 525 4.22 -10.51 -1.70
N SER A 526 4.45 -10.69 -0.44
CA SER A 526 4.37 -11.97 0.21
C SER A 526 2.98 -12.28 0.77
N ILE A 527 2.17 -11.24 0.98
CA ILE A 527 0.70 -11.34 1.08
C ILE A 527 0.15 -11.98 -0.21
N ILE A 528 0.72 -11.64 -1.38
CA ILE A 528 0.31 -12.18 -2.68
C ILE A 528 0.81 -13.63 -2.88
N ALA A 529 2.01 -13.94 -2.38
CA ALA A 529 2.57 -15.29 -2.43
C ALA A 529 1.77 -16.30 -1.59
N GLY A 530 1.21 -15.89 -0.45
CA GLY A 530 0.46 -16.77 0.46
C GLY A 530 -0.92 -17.22 -0.03
N PHE A 531 -1.59 -16.44 -0.89
CA PHE A 531 -2.94 -16.76 -1.42
C PHE A 531 -2.93 -17.64 -2.67
N GLY A 532 -1.75 -18.10 -3.11
CA GLY A 532 -1.58 -18.81 -4.37
C GLY A 532 -1.72 -17.85 -5.55
N ILE A 533 -0.60 -17.56 -6.18
CA ILE A 533 -0.48 -16.64 -7.34
C ILE A 533 -1.54 -16.92 -8.41
N ILE A 534 -1.82 -18.20 -8.66
CA ILE A 534 -2.80 -18.66 -9.66
C ILE A 534 -4.24 -18.30 -9.25
N GLY A 535 -4.57 -18.39 -7.96
CA GLY A 535 -5.89 -18.06 -7.44
C GLY A 535 -6.17 -16.55 -7.45
N LEU A 536 -5.17 -15.75 -7.08
CA LEU A 536 -5.25 -14.29 -7.17
C LEU A 536 -5.35 -13.82 -8.63
N TYR A 537 -4.55 -14.40 -9.52
CA TYR A 537 -4.64 -14.16 -10.96
C TYR A 537 -6.04 -14.47 -11.50
N ALA A 538 -6.54 -15.69 -11.23
CA ALA A 538 -7.84 -16.12 -11.71
C ALA A 538 -8.97 -15.23 -11.17
N SER A 539 -8.90 -14.79 -9.91
CA SER A 539 -9.94 -13.93 -9.33
C SER A 539 -9.97 -12.55 -9.99
N VAL A 540 -8.82 -11.90 -10.20
CA VAL A 540 -8.73 -10.59 -10.86
C VAL A 540 -9.25 -10.67 -12.29
N VAL A 541 -8.79 -11.66 -13.08
CA VAL A 541 -9.22 -11.82 -14.47
C VAL A 541 -10.71 -12.13 -14.56
N LEU A 542 -11.26 -13.00 -13.70
CA LEU A 542 -12.68 -13.32 -13.69
C LEU A 542 -13.54 -12.13 -13.27
N VAL A 543 -13.13 -11.35 -12.27
CA VAL A 543 -13.88 -10.17 -11.80
C VAL A 543 -13.91 -9.12 -12.91
N ILE A 544 -12.77 -8.74 -13.49
CA ILE A 544 -12.74 -7.72 -14.54
C ILE A 544 -13.43 -8.24 -15.81
N GLY A 545 -13.26 -9.52 -16.16
CA GLY A 545 -13.97 -10.16 -17.26
C GLY A 545 -15.49 -10.10 -17.09
N ARG A 546 -16.01 -10.34 -15.87
CA ARG A 546 -17.44 -10.17 -15.56
C ARG A 546 -17.90 -8.74 -15.69
N LEU A 547 -17.10 -7.76 -15.26
CA LEU A 547 -17.45 -6.33 -15.41
C LEU A 547 -17.57 -5.94 -16.88
N ILE A 548 -16.60 -6.33 -17.72
CA ILE A 548 -16.65 -6.09 -19.17
C ILE A 548 -17.87 -6.79 -19.77
N ARG A 549 -18.15 -8.04 -19.39
CA ARG A 549 -19.32 -8.79 -19.88
C ARG A 549 -20.63 -8.12 -19.51
N ASN A 550 -20.75 -7.61 -18.29
CA ASN A 550 -21.94 -6.89 -17.83
C ASN A 550 -22.18 -5.63 -18.66
N TYR A 551 -21.12 -4.86 -18.93
CA TYR A 551 -21.21 -3.67 -19.78
C TYR A 551 -21.64 -3.99 -21.21
N VAL A 552 -21.04 -4.99 -21.85
CA VAL A 552 -21.44 -5.39 -23.22
C VAL A 552 -22.87 -5.93 -23.24
N SER A 553 -23.29 -6.62 -22.17
CA SER A 553 -24.64 -7.19 -22.07
C SER A 553 -25.71 -6.13 -21.82
N SER A 554 -25.35 -4.94 -21.30
CA SER A 554 -26.30 -3.84 -21.10
C SER A 554 -26.55 -3.00 -22.35
N LEU A 555 -25.66 -3.02 -23.35
CA LEU A 555 -25.78 -2.21 -24.58
C LEU A 555 -27.16 -2.30 -25.29
N PRO A 556 -27.78 -3.49 -25.47
CA PRO A 556 -29.08 -3.57 -26.13
C PRO A 556 -30.20 -2.91 -25.34
N THR A 557 -30.13 -2.93 -24.00
CA THR A 557 -31.15 -2.32 -23.15
C THR A 557 -31.09 -0.79 -23.15
N GLU A 558 -29.91 -0.22 -23.42
CA GLU A 558 -29.70 1.22 -23.47
C GLU A 558 -29.99 1.84 -24.86
N LEU A 559 -30.12 0.99 -25.89
CA LEU A 559 -30.29 1.39 -27.29
C LEU A 559 -31.42 2.40 -27.52
N LEU A 560 -32.55 2.25 -26.80
CA LEU A 560 -33.71 3.15 -26.92
C LEU A 560 -33.34 4.61 -26.66
N LEU A 561 -32.44 4.85 -25.70
CA LEU A 561 -32.02 6.20 -25.32
C LEU A 561 -30.78 6.66 -26.10
N ASP A 562 -29.88 5.74 -26.43
CA ASP A 562 -28.64 6.05 -27.14
C ASP A 562 -28.86 6.42 -28.61
N GLU A 563 -29.91 5.87 -29.25
CA GLU A 563 -30.21 6.12 -30.67
C GLU A 563 -31.35 7.13 -30.90
N VAL A 564 -31.63 7.99 -29.93
CA VAL A 564 -32.57 9.10 -30.11
C VAL A 564 -32.13 10.02 -31.26
N VAL A 565 -33.05 10.32 -32.19
CA VAL A 565 -32.79 11.11 -33.41
C VAL A 565 -32.58 12.59 -33.07
N ASN A 566 -33.56 13.23 -32.41
CA ASN A 566 -33.45 14.62 -31.95
C ASN A 566 -33.74 14.74 -30.44
N PRO A 567 -32.70 14.95 -29.60
CA PRO A 567 -32.87 15.08 -28.16
C PRO A 567 -33.28 16.49 -27.69
N ASP A 568 -33.41 17.49 -28.57
CA ASP A 568 -33.60 18.90 -28.19
C ASP A 568 -34.86 19.15 -27.35
N SER A 569 -35.98 18.53 -27.71
CA SER A 569 -37.25 18.69 -26.98
C SER A 569 -37.15 18.12 -25.56
N LEU A 570 -36.44 17.01 -25.40
CA LEU A 570 -36.24 16.35 -24.11
C LEU A 570 -35.23 17.12 -23.26
N LEU A 571 -34.13 17.60 -23.86
CA LEU A 571 -33.16 18.46 -23.18
C LEU A 571 -33.78 19.79 -22.74
N LYS A 572 -34.67 20.36 -23.55
CA LYS A 572 -35.44 21.55 -23.17
C LYS A 572 -36.33 21.25 -21.96
N LEU A 573 -37.07 20.13 -21.97
CA LEU A 573 -37.88 19.72 -20.82
C LEU A 573 -37.03 19.55 -19.54
N CYS A 574 -35.85 18.93 -19.63
CA CYS A 574 -34.92 18.82 -18.51
C CYS A 574 -34.41 20.20 -18.04
N SER A 575 -34.07 21.10 -18.97
CA SER A 575 -33.68 22.47 -18.63
C SER A 575 -34.82 23.24 -17.97
N ASP A 576 -36.06 23.06 -18.43
CA ASP A 576 -37.25 23.69 -17.84
C ASP A 576 -37.45 23.19 -16.40
N ILE A 577 -37.26 21.89 -16.13
CA ILE A 577 -37.25 21.34 -14.76
C ILE A 577 -36.19 22.04 -13.90
N PHE A 578 -34.98 22.27 -14.41
CA PHE A 578 -33.93 22.98 -13.65
C PHE A 578 -34.27 24.45 -13.39
N VAL A 579 -34.97 25.12 -14.31
CA VAL A 579 -35.44 26.49 -14.14
C VAL A 579 -36.55 26.55 -13.08
N VAL A 580 -37.53 25.65 -13.16
CA VAL A 580 -38.65 25.57 -12.21
C VAL A 580 -38.18 25.28 -10.78
N ARG A 581 -37.16 24.43 -10.63
CA ARG A 581 -36.46 24.22 -9.34
C ARG A 581 -35.90 25.52 -8.77
N GLN A 582 -35.29 26.35 -9.60
CA GLN A 582 -34.71 27.63 -9.16
C GLN A 582 -35.78 28.65 -8.79
N SER A 583 -36.94 28.63 -9.45
CA SER A 583 -38.06 29.49 -9.10
C SER A 583 -38.85 29.01 -7.88
N ARG A 584 -38.51 27.82 -7.33
CA ARG A 584 -39.18 27.18 -6.19
C ARG A 584 -40.68 26.93 -6.44
N ASP A 585 -41.06 26.68 -7.69
CA ASP A 585 -42.41 26.24 -8.04
C ASP A 585 -42.45 24.71 -8.04
N PHE A 586 -42.66 24.14 -6.86
CA PHE A 586 -42.57 22.70 -6.64
C PHE A 586 -43.71 21.91 -7.29
N GLN A 587 -44.88 22.53 -7.46
CA GLN A 587 -46.02 21.88 -8.11
C GLN A 587 -45.73 21.70 -9.60
N LEU A 588 -45.20 22.74 -10.26
CA LEU A 588 -44.81 22.64 -11.65
C LEU A 588 -43.62 21.69 -11.85
N GLU A 589 -42.70 21.61 -10.89
CA GLU A 589 -41.59 20.66 -10.90
C GLU A 589 -42.11 19.21 -11.00
N GLU A 590 -43.05 18.84 -10.13
CA GLU A 590 -43.61 17.49 -10.08
C GLU A 590 -44.38 17.14 -11.37
N ILE A 591 -45.15 18.10 -11.91
CA ILE A 591 -45.87 17.94 -13.18
C ILE A 591 -44.90 17.70 -14.34
N LEU A 592 -43.82 18.48 -14.45
CA LEU A 592 -42.84 18.34 -15.53
C LEU A 592 -42.05 17.04 -15.42
N VAL A 593 -41.69 16.61 -14.21
CA VAL A 593 -41.01 15.34 -13.97
C VAL A 593 -41.94 14.16 -14.26
N GLY A 594 -43.21 14.24 -13.85
CA GLY A 594 -44.22 13.25 -14.20
C GLY A 594 -44.40 13.13 -15.71
N LYS A 595 -44.40 14.25 -16.43
CA LYS A 595 -44.42 14.28 -17.90
C LYS A 595 -43.17 13.64 -18.50
N LEU A 596 -41.98 13.93 -17.96
CA LEU A 596 -40.72 13.31 -18.40
C LEU A 596 -40.79 11.78 -18.23
N PHE A 597 -41.14 11.29 -17.04
CA PHE A 597 -41.24 9.86 -16.79
C PHE A 597 -42.32 9.17 -17.64
N ALA A 598 -43.45 9.84 -17.90
CA ALA A 598 -44.48 9.30 -18.80
C ALA A 598 -43.98 9.14 -20.24
N ILE A 599 -43.08 10.02 -20.71
CA ILE A 599 -42.43 9.88 -22.02
C ILE A 599 -41.49 8.66 -22.00
N PHE A 600 -40.64 8.54 -20.98
CA PHE A 600 -39.69 7.44 -20.87
C PHE A 600 -40.33 6.06 -20.61
N ARG A 601 -41.56 6.03 -20.08
CA ARG A 601 -42.34 4.80 -19.89
C ARG A 601 -42.93 4.25 -21.20
N SER A 602 -43.05 5.06 -22.25
CA SER A 602 -43.64 4.69 -23.53
C SER A 602 -42.66 4.92 -24.70
N PRO A 603 -42.04 3.85 -25.25
CA PRO A 603 -41.13 3.97 -26.38
C PRO A 603 -41.75 4.65 -27.60
N GLU A 604 -43.02 4.38 -27.92
CA GLU A 604 -43.74 5.01 -29.04
C GLU A 604 -43.86 6.53 -28.88
N LYS A 605 -44.12 6.98 -27.65
CA LYS A 605 -44.19 8.40 -27.33
C LYS A 605 -42.82 9.07 -27.40
N LEU A 606 -41.77 8.37 -26.99
CA LEU A 606 -40.39 8.85 -27.11
C LEU A 606 -39.99 9.03 -28.59
N ILE A 607 -40.29 8.04 -29.43
CA ILE A 607 -40.00 8.08 -30.88
C ILE A 607 -40.76 9.23 -31.54
N SER A 608 -42.08 9.30 -31.36
CA SER A 608 -42.89 10.38 -31.97
C SER A 608 -42.43 11.79 -31.58
N ILE A 609 -42.04 12.02 -30.32
CA ILE A 609 -41.53 13.32 -29.87
C ILE A 609 -40.17 13.67 -30.50
N THR A 610 -39.32 12.66 -30.71
CA THR A 610 -37.95 12.84 -31.21
C THR A 610 -37.88 12.89 -32.74
N GLU A 611 -38.86 12.31 -33.45
CA GLU A 611 -38.97 12.34 -34.92
C GLU A 611 -39.77 13.55 -35.45
N SER A 612 -40.82 13.98 -34.74
CA SER A 612 -41.78 14.98 -35.24
C SER A 612 -41.18 16.30 -35.73
N ARG A 613 -39.96 16.65 -35.30
CA ARG A 613 -39.30 17.90 -35.67
C ARG A 613 -38.51 17.87 -36.98
N LYS A 614 -38.22 16.70 -37.57
CA LYS A 614 -37.66 16.63 -38.93
C LYS A 614 -38.65 17.19 -39.96
N SER A 615 -39.95 16.88 -39.80
CA SER A 615 -41.01 17.26 -40.75
C SER A 615 -41.31 18.77 -40.92
N LYS A 616 -40.64 19.66 -40.17
CA LYS A 616 -40.82 21.13 -40.28
C LYS A 616 -39.63 21.86 -40.89
N GLN A 617 -38.55 21.16 -41.22
CA GLN A 617 -37.33 21.75 -41.81
C GLN A 617 -36.95 21.14 -43.16
N ASP A 618 -37.65 20.08 -43.58
CA ASP A 618 -37.79 19.69 -44.99
C ASP A 618 -39.07 20.36 -45.55
#